data_AF-A0A174LJN0-F1
#
_entry.id   AF-A0A174LJN0-F1
#
_cell.length_a   1.000
_cell.length_b   1.000
_cell.length_c   1.000
_cell.angle_alpha   90.00
_cell.angle_beta   90.00
_cell.angle_gamma   90.00
#
_symmetry.space_group_name_H-M   'P 1'
#
loop_
_entity.id
_entity.type
_entity.pdbx_description
1 polymer ?
#
loop_
_entity_poly.entity_id
_entity_poly.type
_entity_poly.pdbx_seq_one_letter_code
_entity_poly.pdbx_strand_id
1 'polypeptide(L)'
;METKTDLEMKLEDLLKNVEGVGNVKVMLMTESGQGLYGSGGNEVTGVLIVAEGADNSVTVRKIQEAVMALFQIDAHKIRIMKMK
;
A
#
# COMPACT_ATOMS: atom_id res chain seq x y z
N MET A 1 -1.26 17.87 11.12
CA MET A 1 -1.88 16.57 10.88
C MET A 1 -1.51 16.18 9.47
N GLU A 2 -0.64 15.18 9.28
CA GLU A 2 -0.53 14.54 7.96
C GLU A 2 -1.91 14.00 7.61
N THR A 3 -2.48 14.51 6.52
CA THR A 3 -3.78 14.06 6.04
C THR A 3 -3.53 12.86 5.14
N LYS A 4 -4.29 11.78 5.34
CA LYS A 4 -4.24 10.63 4.42
C LYS A 4 -4.49 11.10 3.00
N THR A 5 -3.71 10.57 2.07
CA THR A 5 -3.89 10.78 0.65
C THR A 5 -5.11 10.01 0.14
N ASP A 6 -5.73 10.49 -0.94
CA ASP A 6 -6.81 9.76 -1.62
C ASP A 6 -6.40 8.37 -2.06
N LEU A 7 -5.11 8.20 -2.38
CA LEU A 7 -4.54 6.93 -2.81
C LEU A 7 -4.46 5.92 -1.66
N GLU A 8 -4.05 6.37 -0.47
CA GLU A 8 -4.09 5.55 0.75
C GLU A 8 -5.52 5.13 1.09
N MET A 9 -6.48 6.05 1.03
CA MET A 9 -7.88 5.74 1.33
C MET A 9 -8.48 4.74 0.34
N LYS A 10 -8.21 4.90 -0.96
CA LYS A 10 -8.65 3.94 -1.99
C LYS A 10 -8.02 2.57 -1.81
N LEU A 11 -6.72 2.50 -1.53
CA LEU A 11 -6.05 1.23 -1.30
C LEU A 11 -6.60 0.53 -0.04
N GLU A 12 -6.85 1.28 1.03
CA GLU A 12 -7.48 0.72 2.23
C GLU A 12 -8.86 0.15 1.94
N ASP A 13 -9.70 0.88 1.22
CA ASP A 13 -11.05 0.43 0.89
C ASP A 13 -11.03 -0.85 0.05
N LEU A 14 -10.18 -0.89 -0.97
CA LEU A 14 -10.02 -2.09 -1.81
C LEU A 14 -9.54 -3.30 -1.00
N LEU A 15 -8.53 -3.13 -0.16
CA LEU A 15 -7.97 -4.22 0.64
C LEU A 15 -8.95 -4.73 1.71
N LYS A 16 -9.79 -3.86 2.31
CA LYS A 16 -10.83 -4.28 3.26
C LYS A 16 -11.85 -5.23 2.66
N ASN A 17 -12.12 -5.11 1.36
CA ASN A 17 -13.06 -5.96 0.66
C ASN A 17 -12.48 -7.34 0.25
N VAL A 18 -11.19 -7.58 0.53
CA VAL A 18 -10.56 -8.88 0.25
C VAL A 18 -10.80 -9.83 1.43
N GLU A 19 -11.30 -11.03 1.12
CA GLU A 19 -11.56 -12.07 2.11
C GLU A 19 -10.31 -12.37 2.95
N GLY A 20 -10.49 -12.31 4.28
CA GLY A 20 -9.44 -12.60 5.25
C GLY A 20 -8.51 -11.43 5.59
N VAL A 21 -8.65 -10.24 4.98
CA VAL A 21 -7.82 -9.07 5.32
C VAL A 21 -8.30 -8.35 6.57
N GLY A 22 -9.62 -8.21 6.76
CA GLY A 22 -10.21 -7.47 7.88
C GLY A 22 -9.88 -5.98 7.85
N ASN A 23 -9.76 -5.36 9.02
CA ASN A 23 -9.37 -3.95 9.09
C ASN A 23 -7.94 -3.75 8.59
N VAL A 24 -7.75 -2.66 7.83
CA VAL A 24 -6.47 -2.30 7.25
C VAL A 24 -6.16 -0.82 7.46
N LYS A 25 -4.87 -0.53 7.66
CA LYS A 25 -4.29 0.80 7.56
C LYS A 25 -3.13 0.79 6.56
N VAL A 26 -3.08 1.80 5.71
CA VAL A 26 -2.07 1.97 4.66
C VAL A 26 -1.34 3.29 4.86
N MET A 27 -0.03 3.25 4.66
CA MET A 27 0.80 4.43 4.47
C MET A 27 1.62 4.28 3.19
N LEU A 28 1.62 5.30 2.36
CA LEU A 28 2.41 5.36 1.12
C LEU A 28 3.58 6.32 1.29
N MET A 29 4.77 5.86 0.94
CA MET A 29 5.92 6.72 0.73
C MET A 29 5.90 7.17 -0.71
N THR A 30 5.90 8.49 -0.92
CA THR A 30 6.00 9.08 -2.25
C THR A 30 7.22 9.96 -2.35
N GLU A 31 7.93 9.88 -3.47
CA GLU A 31 8.98 10.82 -3.81
C GLU A 31 8.47 11.78 -4.87
N SER A 32 8.74 13.06 -4.68
CA SER A 32 8.44 14.10 -5.65
C SER A 32 9.42 13.99 -6.82
N GLY A 33 9.04 13.26 -7.86
CA GLY A 33 9.81 13.21 -9.09
C GLY A 33 9.75 14.55 -9.80
N GLN A 34 10.86 15.29 -9.88
CA GLN A 34 11.00 16.37 -10.87
C GLN A 34 11.14 15.72 -12.26
N GLY A 35 10.03 15.42 -12.89
CA GLY A 35 10.03 14.99 -14.29
C GLY A 35 10.63 16.10 -15.18
N LEU A 36 11.49 15.72 -16.13
CA LEU A 36 12.12 16.61 -17.12
C LEU A 36 11.10 17.40 -17.99
N TYR A 37 9.83 17.00 -17.95
CA TYR A 37 8.71 17.58 -18.71
C TYR A 37 7.52 17.91 -17.80
N GLY A 38 7.72 18.63 -16.68
CA GLY A 38 6.64 19.34 -15.95
C GLY A 38 5.46 18.51 -15.41
N SER A 39 5.45 17.19 -15.59
CA SER A 39 4.44 16.28 -15.06
C SER A 39 5.02 15.67 -13.80
N GLY A 40 5.04 16.45 -12.72
CA GLY A 40 5.46 16.01 -11.39
C GLY A 40 4.49 14.97 -10.85
N GLY A 41 4.68 13.71 -11.24
CA GLY A 41 4.01 12.58 -10.61
C GLY A 41 4.69 12.27 -9.28
N ASN A 42 3.91 12.14 -8.21
CA ASN A 42 4.39 11.54 -6.98
C ASN A 42 4.54 10.03 -7.25
N GLU A 43 5.76 9.54 -7.35
CA GLU A 43 6.04 8.12 -7.53
C GLU A 43 5.96 7.42 -6.17
N VAL A 44 5.21 6.32 -6.09
CA VAL A 44 5.16 5.52 -4.86
C VAL A 44 6.46 4.73 -4.77
N THR A 45 7.24 4.98 -3.73
CA THR A 45 8.55 4.33 -3.51
C THR A 45 8.51 3.27 -2.42
N GLY A 46 7.46 3.24 -1.60
CA GLY A 46 7.29 2.26 -0.54
C GLY A 46 5.88 2.23 0.01
N VAL A 47 5.50 1.08 0.58
CA VAL A 47 4.15 0.86 1.12
C VAL A 47 4.24 0.12 2.45
N LEU A 48 3.61 0.67 3.47
CA LEU A 48 3.40 0.02 4.76
C LEU A 48 1.92 -0.30 4.94
N ILE A 49 1.62 -1.55 5.26
CA ILE A 49 0.27 -2.05 5.47
C ILE A 49 0.19 -2.71 6.83
N VAL A 50 -0.80 -2.30 7.62
CA VAL A 50 -1.17 -2.98 8.86
C VAL A 50 -2.54 -3.59 8.64
N ALA A 51 -2.64 -4.92 8.66
CA ALA A 51 -3.88 -5.64 8.40
C ALA A 51 -4.18 -6.64 9.52
N GLU A 52 -5.46 -6.81 9.85
CA GLU A 52 -5.88 -7.89 10.76
C GLU A 52 -5.51 -9.25 10.19
N GLY A 53 -5.68 -9.48 8.90
CA GLY A 53 -5.37 -10.75 8.24
C GLY A 53 -3.88 -11.10 8.07
N ALA A 54 -2.97 -10.26 8.55
CA ALA A 54 -1.54 -10.42 8.28
C ALA A 54 -0.82 -11.48 9.14
N ASP A 55 -1.55 -12.33 9.85
CA ASP A 55 -1.08 -13.59 10.43
C ASP A 55 -1.23 -14.78 9.47
N ASN A 56 -2.02 -14.64 8.40
CA ASN A 56 -2.17 -15.64 7.35
C ASN A 56 -1.21 -15.36 6.18
N SER A 57 -0.27 -16.27 5.94
CA SER A 57 0.74 -16.13 4.87
C SER A 57 0.14 -16.02 3.46
N VAL A 58 -1.01 -16.66 3.21
CA VAL A 58 -1.74 -16.55 1.94
C VAL A 58 -2.31 -15.14 1.78
N THR A 59 -2.90 -14.58 2.84
CA THR A 59 -3.41 -13.21 2.84
C THR A 59 -2.29 -12.20 2.64
N VAL A 60 -1.18 -12.34 3.37
CA VAL A 60 0.01 -11.47 3.21
C VAL A 60 0.51 -11.50 1.77
N ARG A 61 0.61 -12.68 1.16
CA ARG A 61 1.04 -12.82 -0.23
C ARG A 61 0.08 -12.14 -1.21
N LYS A 62 -1.23 -12.34 -1.06
CA LYS A 62 -2.25 -11.69 -1.91
C LYS A 62 -2.16 -10.16 -1.83
N ILE A 63 -2.03 -9.61 -0.62
CA ILE A 63 -1.87 -8.16 -0.42
C ILE A 63 -0.59 -7.68 -1.12
N GLN A 64 0.53 -8.38 -0.92
CA GLN A 64 1.80 -8.00 -1.51
C GLN A 64 1.75 -8.00 -3.04
N GLU A 65 1.22 -9.06 -3.65
CA GLU A 65 1.07 -9.18 -5.11
C GLU A 65 0.18 -8.06 -5.68
N ALA A 66 -0.93 -7.73 -5.01
CA ALA A 66 -1.81 -6.64 -5.43
C ALA A 66 -1.09 -5.28 -5.40
N VAL A 67 -0.34 -4.99 -4.34
CA VAL A 67 0.41 -3.73 -4.19
C VAL A 67 1.52 -3.63 -5.23
N MET A 68 2.25 -4.71 -5.48
CA MET A 68 3.26 -4.76 -6.55
C MET A 68 2.64 -4.46 -7.92
N ALA A 69 1.47 -5.04 -8.22
CA ALA A 69 0.79 -4.82 -9.49
C ALA A 69 0.25 -3.40 -9.65
N LEU A 70 -0.29 -2.80 -8.58
CA LEU A 70 -0.89 -1.47 -8.59
C LEU A 70 0.14 -0.35 -8.70
N PHE A 71 1.26 -0.46 -7.99
CA PHE A 71 2.25 0.61 -7.87
C PHE A 71 3.56 0.34 -8.60
N GLN A 72 3.72 -0.84 -9.20
CA GLN A 72 4.93 -1.25 -9.90
C GLN A 72 6.19 -1.16 -9.02
N ILE A 73 6.05 -1.47 -7.73
CA ILE A 73 7.15 -1.50 -6.77
C ILE A 73 7.56 -2.93 -6.42
N ASP A 74 8.82 -3.10 -6.03
CA ASP A 74 9.35 -4.39 -5.63
C ASP A 74 8.85 -4.85 -4.26
N ALA A 75 8.78 -6.18 -4.06
CA ALA A 75 8.36 -6.80 -2.81
C ALA A 75 9.15 -6.30 -1.57
N HIS A 76 10.44 -6.00 -1.71
CA HIS A 76 11.28 -5.54 -0.60
C HIS A 76 10.95 -4.10 -0.16
N LYS A 77 10.18 -3.34 -0.95
CA LYS A 77 9.67 -1.99 -0.63
C LYS A 77 8.29 -2.03 0.02
N ILE A 78 7.73 -3.23 0.22
CA ILE A 78 6.42 -3.45 0.82
C ILE A 78 6.60 -4.11 2.17
N ARG A 79 6.01 -3.52 3.21
CA ARG A 79 5.98 -4.10 4.56
C ARG A 79 4.55 -4.33 4.99
N ILE A 80 4.23 -5.56 5.38
CA ILE A 80 2.91 -5.95 5.88
C ILE A 80 3.07 -6.42 7.33
N MET A 81 2.25 -5.87 8.23
CA MET A 81 2.30 -6.17 9.67
C MET A 81 0.91 -6.55 10.19
N LYS A 82 0.87 -7.47 11.15
CA LYS A 82 -0.35 -7.83 11.88
C LYS A 82 -0.85 -6.64 12.71
N MET A 83 -2.13 -6.32 12.54
CA MET A 83 -2.83 -5.37 13.42
C MET A 83 -2.99 -5.99 14.81
N LYS A 84 -2.70 -5.19 15.85
CA LYS A 84 -2.97 -5.56 17.25
C LYS A 84 -4.44 -5.39 17.59
#